data_AF-A0A1D2WL89-F1
#
_entry.id   AF-A0A1D2WL89-F1
#
_cell.length_a   1.000
_cell.length_b   1.000
_cell.length_c   1.000
_cell.angle_alpha   90.00
_cell.angle_beta   90.00
_cell.angle_gamma   90.00
#
_symmetry.space_group_name_H-M   'P 1'
#
loop_
_entity.id
_entity.type
_entity.pdbx_description
1 polymer ?
#
loop_
_entity_poly.entity_id
_entity_poly.type
_entity_poly.pdbx_seq_one_letter_code
_entity_poly.pdbx_strand_id
1 'polypeptide(L)'
;MRIDTHHHHKKAGENLAFVFFMNLTFNIIVIAGGLATNSMAILADCIHDMSDTISIAFAWFLEHVAQKDSTDKYSYGYQRFSILGAVIISIFVIIMALLILQEAIPRLFAPESVDANGMLLMAIVGLVFKSISVYRLHGGETFNEKAILLHQLGDVLEWITILILSLVLMFWDGAPYLDPFVSIGIALWLIFNLGMNLYKSVEVLLQKTPNHFDVKEFKVNVLNIEGIKSFDDFHVWSLDGIDSVLTLKVSIDDWNNQEKIKNDIYNIASKYHIVDITIEFD
;
A
#
# COMPACT_ATOMS: atom_id res chain seq x y z
N MET A 1 28.26 25.80 -4.84
CA MET A 1 26.88 26.30 -4.64
C MET A 1 26.02 25.10 -4.26
N ARG A 2 25.84 24.85 -2.96
CA ARG A 2 25.04 23.74 -2.43
C ARG A 2 23.59 24.24 -2.52
N ILE A 3 22.81 23.73 -3.47
CA ILE A 3 21.38 24.07 -3.59
C ILE A 3 20.72 23.65 -2.27
N ASP A 4 19.88 24.50 -1.69
CA ASP A 4 19.27 24.38 -0.35
C ASP A 4 18.28 23.20 -0.23
N THR A 5 18.75 21.96 -0.39
CA THR A 5 17.92 20.75 -0.29
C THR A 5 17.21 20.64 1.06
N HIS A 6 17.83 21.14 2.14
CA HIS A 6 17.23 21.15 3.48
C HIS A 6 15.94 21.96 3.58
N HIS A 7 15.80 23.06 2.83
CA HIS A 7 14.57 23.88 2.86
C HIS A 7 13.40 23.19 2.15
N HIS A 8 13.66 22.51 1.03
CA HIS A 8 12.63 21.76 0.29
C HIS A 8 12.11 20.57 1.10
N HIS A 9 12.99 19.81 1.78
CA HIS A 9 12.55 18.67 2.61
C HIS A 9 11.75 19.09 3.84
N LYS A 10 12.10 20.21 4.49
CA LYS A 10 11.33 20.73 5.64
C LYS A 10 9.93 21.17 5.23
N LYS A 11 9.82 21.95 4.14
CA LYS A 11 8.52 22.42 3.61
C LYS A 11 7.63 21.24 3.17
N ALA A 12 8.21 20.23 2.55
CA ALA A 12 7.50 18.99 2.20
C ALA A 12 6.93 18.30 3.44
N GLY A 13 7.72 18.13 4.51
CA GLY A 13 7.25 17.56 5.77
C GLY A 13 6.07 18.34 6.38
N GLU A 14 6.13 19.68 6.36
CA GLU A 14 5.03 20.54 6.84
C GLU A 14 3.76 20.39 5.98
N ASN A 15 3.90 20.28 4.66
CA ASN A 15 2.77 20.05 3.76
C ASN A 15 2.11 18.69 3.99
N LEU A 16 2.91 17.62 4.11
CA LEU A 16 2.39 16.27 4.36
C LEU A 16 1.70 16.17 5.72
N ALA A 17 2.28 16.76 6.77
CA ALA A 17 1.66 16.80 8.09
C ALA A 17 0.32 17.56 8.07
N PHE A 18 0.26 18.70 7.38
CA PHE A 18 -0.97 19.45 7.22
C PHE A 18 -2.08 18.61 6.58
N VAL A 19 -1.77 17.93 5.47
CA VAL A 19 -2.72 17.07 4.74
C VAL A 19 -3.17 15.89 5.60
N PHE A 20 -2.27 15.28 6.37
CA PHE A 20 -2.61 14.21 7.31
C PHE A 20 -3.66 14.69 8.34
N PHE A 21 -3.44 15.83 9.00
CA PHE A 21 -4.40 16.35 9.97
C PHE A 21 -5.71 16.82 9.34
N MET A 22 -5.67 17.32 8.10
CA MET A 22 -6.88 17.62 7.32
C MET A 22 -7.70 16.36 7.06
N ASN A 23 -7.07 15.28 6.57
CA ASN A 23 -7.75 14.01 6.33
C ASN A 23 -8.28 13.38 7.61
N LEU A 24 -7.53 13.45 8.72
CA LEU A 24 -7.98 12.95 10.01
C LEU A 24 -9.22 13.71 10.52
N THR A 25 -9.18 15.04 10.46
CA THR A 25 -10.31 15.89 10.87
C THR A 25 -11.52 15.65 9.98
N PHE A 26 -11.27 15.55 8.68
CA PHE A 26 -12.29 15.30 7.68
C PHE A 26 -13.01 13.97 7.93
N ASN A 27 -12.25 12.88 8.13
CA ASN A 27 -12.81 11.56 8.41
C ASN A 27 -13.77 11.58 9.62
N ILE A 28 -13.43 12.29 10.70
CA ILE A 28 -14.32 12.41 11.87
C ILE A 28 -15.65 13.08 11.50
N ILE A 29 -15.61 14.14 10.71
CA ILE A 29 -16.81 14.86 10.24
C ILE A 29 -17.64 13.94 9.34
N VAL A 30 -16.99 13.20 8.44
CA VAL A 30 -17.64 12.30 7.47
C VAL A 30 -18.30 11.11 8.14
N ILE A 31 -17.68 10.49 9.15
CA ILE A 31 -18.33 9.41 9.92
C ILE A 31 -19.66 9.90 10.51
N ALA A 32 -19.64 11.07 11.17
CA ALA A 32 -20.85 11.64 11.75
C ALA A 32 -21.89 11.98 10.67
N GLY A 33 -21.46 12.55 9.55
CA GLY A 33 -22.34 12.90 8.43
C GLY A 33 -22.93 11.69 7.70
N GLY A 34 -22.16 10.63 7.47
CA GLY A 34 -22.63 9.39 6.84
C GLY A 34 -23.69 8.69 7.68
N LEU A 35 -23.47 8.62 9.00
CA LEU A 35 -24.48 8.10 9.93
C LEU A 35 -25.73 8.99 9.99
N ALA A 36 -25.56 10.32 10.05
CA ALA A 36 -26.68 11.26 10.11
C ALA A 36 -27.53 11.28 8.84
N THR A 37 -26.91 11.02 7.68
CA THR A 37 -27.59 11.03 6.37
C THR A 37 -28.12 9.66 5.95
N ASN A 38 -27.80 8.60 6.71
CA ASN A 38 -28.06 7.21 6.36
C ASN A 38 -27.46 6.80 4.99
N SER A 39 -26.38 7.48 4.53
CA SER A 39 -25.73 7.20 3.24
C SER A 39 -24.61 6.19 3.40
N MET A 40 -24.75 5.06 2.70
CA MET A 40 -23.68 4.06 2.66
C MET A 40 -22.54 4.51 1.76
N ALA A 41 -22.79 5.39 0.78
CA ALA A 41 -21.76 5.86 -0.14
C ALA A 41 -20.76 6.76 0.59
N ILE A 42 -21.25 7.63 1.47
CA ILE A 42 -20.41 8.47 2.34
C ILE A 42 -19.60 7.60 3.31
N LEU A 43 -20.21 6.56 3.90
CA LEU A 43 -19.50 5.67 4.82
C LEU A 43 -18.44 4.82 4.10
N ALA A 44 -18.71 4.40 2.86
CA ALA A 44 -17.75 3.68 2.02
C ALA A 44 -16.51 4.49 1.69
N ASP A 45 -16.72 5.74 1.25
CA ASP A 45 -15.66 6.72 1.00
C ASP A 45 -14.86 7.01 2.28
N CYS A 46 -15.53 7.16 3.42
CA CYS A 46 -14.85 7.36 4.70
C CYS A 46 -13.94 6.20 5.09
N ILE A 47 -14.38 4.95 4.85
CA ILE A 47 -13.56 3.77 5.16
C ILE A 47 -12.34 3.71 4.25
N HIS A 48 -12.47 4.08 2.97
CA HIS A 48 -11.34 4.26 2.04
C HIS A 48 -10.33 5.28 2.59
N ASP A 49 -10.79 6.51 2.80
CA ASP A 49 -9.99 7.66 3.25
C ASP A 49 -9.30 7.40 4.60
N MET A 50 -10.01 6.74 5.52
CA MET A 50 -9.47 6.37 6.82
C MET A 50 -8.42 5.28 6.67
N SER A 51 -8.61 4.32 5.75
CA SER A 51 -7.63 3.27 5.48
C SER A 51 -6.31 3.84 4.97
N ASP A 52 -6.35 4.85 4.10
CA ASP A 52 -5.15 5.48 3.56
C ASP A 52 -4.42 6.27 4.65
N THR A 53 -5.17 7.01 5.47
CA THR A 53 -4.62 7.77 6.59
C THR A 53 -3.93 6.85 7.60
N ILE A 54 -4.58 5.74 7.98
CA ILE A 54 -4.01 4.74 8.88
C ILE A 54 -2.81 4.06 8.22
N SER A 55 -2.89 3.69 6.95
CA SER A 55 -1.80 3.05 6.22
C SER A 55 -0.55 3.92 6.21
N ILE A 56 -0.68 5.21 5.94
CA ILE A 56 0.45 6.15 5.95
C ILE A 56 1.04 6.29 7.36
N ALA A 57 0.20 6.47 8.38
CA ALA A 57 0.66 6.60 9.77
C ALA A 57 1.39 5.33 10.25
N PHE A 58 0.83 4.17 9.92
CA PHE A 58 1.38 2.88 10.32
C PHE A 58 2.63 2.52 9.52
N ALA A 59 2.66 2.82 8.21
CA ALA A 59 3.85 2.69 7.40
C ALA A 59 4.99 3.54 7.96
N TRP A 60 4.72 4.80 8.33
CA TRP A 60 5.73 5.66 8.98
C TRP A 60 6.22 5.08 10.31
N PHE A 61 5.31 4.61 11.16
CA PHE A 61 5.66 4.00 12.44
C PHE A 61 6.49 2.71 12.25
N LEU A 62 6.06 1.83 11.36
CA LEU A 62 6.71 0.55 11.12
C LEU A 62 8.02 0.70 10.36
N GLU A 63 8.13 1.70 9.48
CA GLU A 63 9.40 2.07 8.86
C GLU A 63 10.42 2.48 9.94
N HIS A 64 9.99 3.30 10.91
CA HIS A 64 10.85 3.66 12.04
C HIS A 64 11.24 2.44 12.90
N VAL A 65 10.35 1.45 13.04
CA VAL A 65 10.67 0.18 13.70
C VAL A 65 11.60 -0.68 12.84
N ALA A 66 11.40 -0.72 11.52
CA ALA A 66 12.15 -1.50 10.55
C ALA A 66 13.60 -1.02 10.41
N GLN A 67 13.84 0.28 10.58
CA GLN A 67 15.16 0.90 10.60
C GLN A 67 15.98 0.60 11.87
N LYS A 68 15.43 -0.14 12.84
CA LYS A 68 16.22 -0.62 13.98
C LYS A 68 17.23 -1.67 13.52
N ASP A 69 18.47 -1.51 14.00
CA ASP A 69 19.54 -2.48 13.80
C ASP A 69 19.13 -3.89 14.25
N SER A 70 19.80 -4.89 13.67
CA SER A 70 19.62 -6.28 14.07
C SER A 70 19.96 -6.49 15.54
N THR A 71 19.29 -7.47 16.14
CA THR A 71 19.50 -7.87 17.54
C THR A 71 19.62 -9.38 17.63
N ASP A 72 20.13 -9.90 18.74
CA ASP A 72 20.20 -11.36 18.96
C ASP A 72 18.83 -12.07 18.90
N LYS A 73 17.73 -11.33 19.04
CA LYS A 73 16.36 -11.84 18.91
C LYS A 73 15.80 -11.73 17.49
N TYR A 74 16.24 -10.73 16.74
CA TYR A 74 15.85 -10.47 15.35
C TYR A 74 17.12 -10.26 14.53
N SER A 75 17.74 -11.38 14.12
CA SER A 75 19.07 -11.41 13.50
C SER A 75 19.12 -10.71 12.14
N TYR A 76 18.02 -10.74 11.39
CA TYR A 76 17.85 -9.99 10.14
C TYR A 76 17.20 -8.60 10.33
N GLY A 77 17.10 -8.13 11.58
CA GLY A 77 16.44 -6.86 11.89
C GLY A 77 14.91 -6.93 11.82
N TYR A 78 14.29 -5.76 11.72
CA TYR A 78 12.85 -5.58 11.91
C TYR A 78 12.07 -5.33 10.60
N GLN A 79 12.71 -5.47 9.44
CA GLN A 79 12.14 -5.15 8.12
C GLN A 79 10.77 -5.80 7.88
N ARG A 80 10.59 -7.07 8.28
CA ARG A 80 9.32 -7.81 8.13
C ARG A 80 8.15 -7.27 8.95
N PHE A 81 8.38 -6.43 9.96
CA PHE A 81 7.29 -5.82 10.73
C PHE A 81 6.45 -4.87 9.86
N SER A 82 7.07 -4.19 8.89
CA SER A 82 6.35 -3.36 7.91
C SER A 82 5.33 -4.18 7.10
N ILE A 83 5.75 -5.35 6.63
CA ILE A 83 4.89 -6.29 5.89
C ILE A 83 3.76 -6.84 6.75
N LEU A 84 4.05 -7.19 8.01
CA LEU A 84 3.02 -7.64 8.95
C LEU A 84 1.96 -6.56 9.19
N GLY A 85 2.37 -5.30 9.31
CA GLY A 85 1.44 -4.18 9.41
C GLY A 85 0.53 -4.04 8.19
N ALA A 86 1.11 -4.13 6.98
CA ALA A 86 0.34 -4.07 5.73
C ALA A 86 -0.72 -5.18 5.66
N VAL A 87 -0.41 -6.39 6.13
CA VAL A 87 -1.37 -7.50 6.24
C VAL A 87 -2.51 -7.18 7.20
N ILE A 88 -2.18 -6.73 8.43
CA ILE A 88 -3.19 -6.41 9.46
C ILE A 88 -4.14 -5.32 8.98
N ILE A 89 -3.60 -4.23 8.42
CA ILE A 89 -4.41 -3.12 7.91
C ILE A 89 -5.30 -3.59 6.77
N SER A 90 -4.75 -4.33 5.81
CA SER A 90 -5.53 -4.80 4.66
C SER A 90 -6.69 -5.70 5.09
N ILE A 91 -6.47 -6.61 6.06
CA ILE A 91 -7.53 -7.44 6.64
C ILE A 91 -8.60 -6.57 7.32
N PHE A 92 -8.19 -5.60 8.15
CA PHE A 92 -9.12 -4.71 8.85
C PHE A 92 -10.04 -3.96 7.87
N VAL A 93 -9.46 -3.39 6.81
CA VAL A 93 -10.21 -2.58 5.85
C VAL A 93 -11.10 -3.46 4.97
N ILE A 94 -10.65 -4.66 4.58
CA ILE A 94 -11.50 -5.63 3.87
C ILE A 94 -12.71 -6.00 4.74
N ILE A 95 -12.53 -6.21 6.05
CA ILE A 95 -13.66 -6.46 6.95
C ILE A 95 -14.64 -5.28 6.95
N MET A 96 -14.15 -4.05 7.06
CA MET A 96 -15.01 -2.85 7.03
C MET A 96 -15.75 -2.71 5.68
N ALA A 97 -15.10 -3.00 4.56
CA ALA A 97 -15.72 -3.01 3.24
C ALA A 97 -16.80 -4.11 3.12
N LEU A 98 -16.58 -5.29 3.71
CA LEU A 98 -17.59 -6.35 3.77
C LEU A 98 -18.80 -5.95 4.61
N LEU A 99 -18.61 -5.20 5.71
CA LEU A 99 -19.72 -4.65 6.50
C LEU A 99 -20.56 -3.64 5.69
N ILE A 100 -19.92 -2.79 4.88
CA ILE A 100 -20.65 -1.91 3.94
C ILE A 100 -21.48 -2.74 2.96
N LEU A 101 -20.90 -3.79 2.38
CA LEU A 101 -21.65 -4.66 1.45
C LEU A 101 -22.82 -5.35 2.13
N GLN A 102 -22.65 -5.78 3.39
CA GLN A 102 -23.72 -6.41 4.18
C GLN A 102 -24.93 -5.48 4.35
N GLU A 103 -24.70 -4.17 4.51
CA GLU A 103 -25.77 -3.17 4.64
C GLU A 103 -26.29 -2.65 3.28
N ALA A 104 -25.42 -2.48 2.29
CA ALA A 104 -25.77 -1.92 0.99
C ALA A 104 -26.51 -2.91 0.07
N ILE A 105 -26.19 -4.21 0.12
CA ILE A 105 -26.84 -5.21 -0.74
C ILE A 105 -28.35 -5.33 -0.46
N PRO A 106 -28.83 -5.47 0.80
CA PRO A 106 -30.26 -5.48 1.08
C PRO A 106 -31.00 -4.23 0.60
N ARG A 107 -30.35 -3.06 0.70
CA ARG A 107 -30.91 -1.77 0.27
C ARG A 107 -31.14 -1.66 -1.24
N LEU A 108 -30.54 -2.53 -2.06
CA LEU A 108 -30.90 -2.63 -3.50
C LEU A 108 -32.30 -3.20 -3.71
N PHE A 109 -32.75 -4.10 -2.83
CA PHE A 109 -34.04 -4.78 -2.96
C PHE A 109 -35.14 -4.12 -2.11
N ALA A 110 -34.75 -3.50 -0.99
CA ALA A 110 -35.62 -2.70 -0.14
C ALA A 110 -34.97 -1.32 0.10
N PRO A 111 -35.15 -0.36 -0.83
CA PRO A 111 -34.48 0.93 -0.75
C PRO A 111 -34.89 1.71 0.50
N GLU A 112 -33.88 2.22 1.19
CA GLU A 112 -34.06 3.15 2.30
C GLU A 112 -33.87 4.59 1.81
N SER A 113 -34.55 5.54 2.45
CA SER A 113 -34.36 6.95 2.15
C SER A 113 -33.01 7.45 2.69
N VAL A 114 -32.26 8.12 1.83
CA VAL A 114 -31.05 8.86 2.18
C VAL A 114 -31.41 10.34 2.29
N ASP A 115 -30.90 11.04 3.30
CA ASP A 115 -31.03 12.49 3.38
C ASP A 115 -30.15 13.15 2.32
N ALA A 116 -30.74 13.42 1.14
CA ALA A 116 -30.03 13.99 0.01
C ALA A 116 -29.50 15.41 0.28
N ASN A 117 -30.17 16.18 1.15
CA ASN A 117 -29.71 17.53 1.52
C ASN A 117 -28.47 17.45 2.41
N GLY A 118 -28.51 16.57 3.42
CA GLY A 118 -27.34 16.31 4.25
C GLY A 118 -26.19 15.71 3.44
N MET A 119 -26.48 14.80 2.50
CA MET A 119 -25.49 14.22 1.61
C MET A 119 -24.81 15.28 0.72
N LEU A 120 -25.59 16.23 0.16
CA LEU A 120 -25.07 17.35 -0.61
C LEU A 120 -24.15 18.23 0.23
N LEU A 121 -24.55 18.55 1.48
CA LEU A 121 -23.73 19.32 2.40
C LEU A 121 -22.39 18.62 2.66
N MET A 122 -22.43 17.31 2.93
CA MET A 122 -21.22 16.50 3.13
C MET A 122 -20.35 16.48 1.88
N ALA A 123 -20.95 16.38 0.69
CA ALA A 123 -20.22 16.42 -0.56
C ALA A 123 -19.46 17.73 -0.78
N ILE A 124 -20.09 18.86 -0.45
CA ILE A 124 -19.45 20.18 -0.50
C ILE A 124 -18.32 20.27 0.53
N VAL A 125 -18.54 19.80 1.76
CA VAL A 125 -17.50 19.78 2.80
C VAL A 125 -16.30 18.95 2.33
N GLY A 126 -16.53 17.77 1.77
CA GLY A 126 -15.45 16.93 1.22
C GLY A 126 -14.69 17.60 0.10
N LEU A 127 -15.40 18.18 -0.86
CA LEU A 127 -14.76 18.91 -1.95
C LEU A 127 -13.88 20.06 -1.43
N VAL A 128 -14.33 20.79 -0.40
CA VAL A 128 -13.55 21.86 0.23
C VAL A 128 -12.29 21.32 0.90
N PHE A 129 -12.41 20.29 1.74
CA PHE A 129 -11.26 19.71 2.45
C PHE A 129 -10.22 19.17 1.48
N LYS A 130 -10.65 18.37 0.49
CA LYS A 130 -9.75 17.78 -0.51
C LYS A 130 -9.14 18.85 -1.42
N SER A 131 -9.90 19.87 -1.82
CA SER A 131 -9.35 20.98 -2.61
C SER A 131 -8.31 21.79 -1.85
N ILE A 132 -8.49 22.00 -0.54
CA ILE A 132 -7.48 22.67 0.30
C ILE A 132 -6.20 21.82 0.39
N SER A 133 -6.32 20.50 0.57
CA SER A 133 -5.19 19.57 0.56
C SER A 133 -4.45 19.59 -0.78
N VAL A 134 -5.18 19.50 -1.91
CA VAL A 134 -4.64 19.60 -3.27
C VAL A 134 -3.92 20.94 -3.47
N TYR A 135 -4.55 22.06 -3.08
CA TYR A 135 -3.93 23.39 -3.19
C TYR A 135 -2.65 23.48 -2.35
N ARG A 136 -2.63 22.90 -1.13
CA ARG A 136 -1.42 22.89 -0.31
C ARG A 136 -0.28 22.10 -0.96
N LEU A 137 -0.59 21.02 -1.67
CA LEU A 137 0.38 20.13 -2.29
C LEU A 137 0.79 20.51 -3.72
N HIS A 138 0.03 21.37 -4.43
CA HIS A 138 0.25 21.65 -5.85
C HIS A 138 1.66 22.16 -6.17
N GLY A 139 2.29 22.85 -5.22
CA GLY A 139 3.63 23.42 -5.34
C GLY A 139 4.74 22.49 -4.85
N GLY A 140 4.41 21.26 -4.47
CA GLY A 140 5.34 20.26 -3.99
C GLY A 140 6.20 19.70 -5.12
N GLU A 141 7.51 19.63 -4.87
CA GLU A 141 8.48 19.14 -5.86
C GLU A 141 8.93 17.71 -5.57
N THR A 142 8.76 17.27 -4.31
CA THR A 142 9.18 15.94 -3.86
C THR A 142 8.29 14.86 -4.46
N PHE A 143 8.87 13.66 -4.63
CA PHE A 143 8.13 12.50 -5.13
C PHE A 143 6.91 12.18 -4.24
N ASN A 144 7.07 12.25 -2.92
CA ASN A 144 6.00 11.96 -1.97
C ASN A 144 4.87 12.98 -2.04
N GLU A 145 5.17 14.27 -2.16
CA GLU A 145 4.15 15.30 -2.34
C GLU A 145 3.37 15.08 -3.64
N LYS A 146 4.05 14.72 -4.73
CA LYS A 146 3.39 14.43 -6.02
C LYS A 146 2.52 13.19 -5.94
N ALA A 147 2.98 12.13 -5.28
CA ALA A 147 2.20 10.91 -5.08
C ALA A 147 0.91 11.19 -4.28
N ILE A 148 1.04 11.91 -3.16
CA ILE A 148 -0.11 12.27 -2.31
C ILE A 148 -1.02 13.27 -3.03
N LEU A 149 -0.48 14.22 -3.81
CA LEU A 149 -1.28 15.12 -4.64
C LEU A 149 -2.15 14.36 -5.64
N LEU A 150 -1.58 13.38 -6.35
CA LEU A 150 -2.32 12.57 -7.32
C LEU A 150 -3.42 11.74 -6.65
N HIS A 151 -3.14 11.19 -5.46
CA HIS A 151 -4.13 10.49 -4.67
C HIS A 151 -5.27 11.43 -4.22
N GLN A 152 -4.95 12.59 -3.65
CA GLN A 152 -5.95 13.59 -3.24
C GLN A 152 -6.78 14.12 -4.42
N LEU A 153 -6.22 14.19 -5.63
CA LEU A 153 -7.00 14.49 -6.85
C LEU A 153 -7.97 13.37 -7.20
N GLY A 154 -7.61 12.10 -6.95
CA GLY A 154 -8.52 10.96 -6.99
C GLY A 154 -9.69 11.15 -6.04
N ASP A 155 -9.42 11.45 -4.77
CA ASP A 155 -10.46 11.68 -3.76
C ASP A 155 -11.40 12.83 -4.16
N VAL A 156 -10.88 13.91 -4.77
CA VAL A 156 -11.72 14.99 -5.30
C VAL A 156 -12.74 14.46 -6.31
N LEU A 157 -12.37 13.51 -7.17
CA LEU A 157 -13.30 12.88 -8.13
C LEU A 157 -14.34 12.00 -7.42
N GLU A 158 -13.97 11.34 -6.33
CA GLU A 158 -14.90 10.57 -5.49
C GLU A 158 -15.95 11.50 -4.86
N TRP A 159 -15.50 12.62 -4.29
CA TRP A 159 -16.38 13.63 -3.71
C TRP A 159 -17.27 14.35 -4.74
N ILE A 160 -16.80 14.54 -5.97
CA ILE A 160 -17.64 14.99 -7.10
C ILE A 160 -18.70 13.93 -7.43
N THR A 161 -18.36 12.64 -7.36
CA THR A 161 -19.32 11.55 -7.59
C THR A 161 -20.44 11.57 -6.55
N ILE A 162 -20.10 11.73 -5.27
CA ILE A 162 -21.07 11.88 -4.18
C ILE A 162 -21.92 13.15 -4.35
N LEU A 163 -21.32 14.26 -4.79
CA LEU A 163 -22.04 15.50 -5.10
C LEU A 163 -23.10 15.28 -6.18
N ILE A 164 -22.71 14.69 -7.31
CA ILE A 164 -23.63 14.39 -8.42
C ILE A 164 -24.73 13.45 -7.94
N LEU A 165 -24.38 12.41 -7.19
CA LEU A 165 -25.34 11.46 -6.61
C LEU A 165 -26.38 12.18 -5.74
N SER A 166 -25.93 13.06 -4.83
CA SER A 166 -26.84 13.83 -3.96
C SER A 166 -27.80 14.72 -4.75
N LEU A 167 -27.32 15.40 -5.81
CA LEU A 167 -28.16 16.21 -6.69
C LEU A 167 -29.19 15.36 -7.42
N VAL A 168 -28.79 14.19 -7.93
CA VAL A 168 -29.73 13.26 -8.58
C VAL A 168 -30.82 12.80 -7.59
N LEU A 169 -30.44 12.43 -6.37
CA LEU A 169 -31.38 12.02 -5.33
C LEU A 169 -32.35 13.14 -4.92
N MET A 170 -31.92 14.41 -4.95
CA MET A 170 -32.78 15.55 -4.63
C MET A 170 -33.87 15.82 -5.67
N PHE A 171 -33.58 15.59 -6.95
CA PHE A 171 -34.50 15.91 -8.06
C PHE A 171 -35.20 14.69 -8.65
N TRP A 172 -34.81 13.48 -8.24
CA TRP A 172 -35.38 12.23 -8.74
C TRP A 172 -35.74 11.26 -7.61
N ASP A 173 -37.01 11.31 -7.17
CA ASP A 173 -37.56 10.48 -6.10
C ASP A 173 -37.52 8.96 -6.38
N GLY A 174 -37.30 8.56 -7.64
CA GLY A 174 -37.16 7.17 -8.06
C GLY A 174 -35.75 6.61 -7.90
N ALA A 175 -34.77 7.41 -7.48
CA ALA A 175 -33.36 7.04 -7.41
C ALA A 175 -32.78 6.47 -6.07
N PRO A 176 -33.53 6.10 -5.00
CA PRO A 176 -32.92 5.66 -3.73
C PRO A 176 -31.95 4.46 -3.82
N TYR A 177 -32.04 3.64 -4.87
CA TYR A 177 -31.12 2.53 -5.13
C TYR A 177 -29.72 2.97 -5.60
N LEU A 178 -29.53 4.25 -5.96
CA LEU A 178 -28.25 4.75 -6.44
C LEU A 178 -27.19 4.80 -5.32
N ASP A 179 -27.58 5.17 -4.09
CA ASP A 179 -26.67 5.15 -2.94
C ASP A 179 -26.09 3.74 -2.68
N PRO A 180 -26.89 2.68 -2.49
CA PRO A 180 -26.35 1.34 -2.31
C PRO A 180 -25.59 0.83 -3.54
N PHE A 181 -26.00 1.20 -4.76
CA PHE A 181 -25.26 0.84 -5.97
C PHE A 181 -23.84 1.43 -6.01
N VAL A 182 -23.72 2.74 -5.75
CA VAL A 182 -22.41 3.42 -5.68
C VAL A 182 -21.58 2.87 -4.51
N SER A 183 -22.21 2.66 -3.35
CA SER A 183 -21.55 2.07 -2.16
C SER A 183 -20.94 0.71 -2.44
N ILE A 184 -21.68 -0.17 -3.13
CA ILE A 184 -21.20 -1.50 -3.53
C ILE A 184 -20.03 -1.36 -4.51
N GLY A 185 -20.10 -0.43 -5.46
CA GLY A 185 -19.01 -0.15 -6.39
C GLY A 185 -17.71 0.23 -5.66
N ILE A 186 -17.80 1.18 -4.73
CA ILE A 186 -16.65 1.62 -3.91
C ILE A 186 -16.12 0.47 -3.06
N ALA A 187 -16.99 -0.27 -2.36
CA ALA A 187 -16.59 -1.37 -1.50
C ALA A 187 -15.93 -2.54 -2.28
N LEU A 188 -16.43 -2.89 -3.47
CA LEU A 188 -15.82 -3.91 -4.31
C LEU A 188 -14.44 -3.48 -4.85
N TRP A 189 -14.32 -2.21 -5.24
CA TRP A 189 -13.04 -1.64 -5.68
C TRP A 189 -12.00 -1.66 -4.55
N LEU A 190 -12.40 -1.27 -3.33
CA LEU A 190 -11.58 -1.37 -2.12
C LEU A 190 -11.12 -2.80 -1.85
N ILE A 191 -12.04 -3.76 -1.82
CA ILE A 191 -11.72 -5.17 -1.58
C ILE A 191 -10.73 -5.70 -2.63
N PHE A 192 -10.91 -5.35 -3.90
CA PHE A 192 -10.02 -5.78 -4.97
C PHE A 192 -8.59 -5.23 -4.79
N ASN A 193 -8.45 -3.91 -4.58
CA ASN A 193 -7.14 -3.28 -4.44
C ASN A 193 -6.40 -3.75 -3.18
N LEU A 194 -7.10 -3.77 -2.04
CA LEU A 194 -6.52 -4.19 -0.77
C LEU A 194 -6.29 -5.69 -0.72
N GLY A 195 -7.14 -6.49 -1.37
CA GLY A 195 -6.95 -7.93 -1.52
C GLY A 195 -5.68 -8.26 -2.31
N MET A 196 -5.39 -7.51 -3.37
CA MET A 196 -4.15 -7.64 -4.12
C MET A 196 -2.92 -7.28 -3.29
N ASN A 197 -3.00 -6.21 -2.49
CA ASN A 197 -1.90 -5.81 -1.60
C ASN A 197 -1.69 -6.83 -0.48
N LEU A 198 -2.76 -7.29 0.16
CA LEU A 198 -2.75 -8.36 1.16
C LEU A 198 -2.07 -9.61 0.60
N TYR A 199 -2.47 -10.05 -0.59
CA TYR A 199 -1.90 -11.22 -1.24
C TYR A 199 -0.37 -11.07 -1.41
N LYS A 200 0.10 -9.94 -1.95
CA LYS A 200 1.54 -9.66 -2.11
C LYS A 200 2.28 -9.63 -0.76
N SER A 201 1.71 -9.02 0.27
CA SER A 201 2.34 -8.98 1.60
C SER A 201 2.43 -10.38 2.22
N VAL A 202 1.39 -11.21 2.06
CA VAL A 202 1.41 -12.61 2.49
C VAL A 202 2.45 -13.43 1.73
N GLU A 203 2.63 -13.21 0.42
CA GLU A 203 3.68 -13.86 -0.36
C GLU A 203 5.08 -13.60 0.22
N VAL A 204 5.37 -12.37 0.65
CA VAL A 204 6.64 -12.02 1.29
C VAL A 204 6.78 -12.74 2.65
N LEU A 205 5.72 -12.78 3.47
CA LEU A 205 5.73 -13.51 4.75
C LEU A 205 5.93 -15.01 4.58
N LEU A 206 5.37 -15.59 3.52
CA LEU A 206 5.53 -17.00 3.14
C LEU A 206 6.87 -17.29 2.44
N GLN A 207 7.77 -16.30 2.36
CA GLN A 207 9.09 -16.45 1.77
C GLN A 207 9.06 -16.84 0.29
N LYS A 208 8.03 -16.39 -0.43
CA LYS A 208 7.98 -16.56 -1.89
C LYS A 208 9.22 -15.92 -2.52
N THR A 209 9.74 -16.58 -3.56
CA THR A 209 10.76 -16.01 -4.44
C THR A 209 10.35 -14.61 -4.91
N PRO A 210 11.25 -13.60 -4.79
CA PRO A 210 10.94 -12.23 -5.18
C PRO A 210 10.60 -12.13 -6.67
N ASN A 211 9.59 -11.33 -7.04
CA ASN A 211 9.14 -11.20 -8.43
C ASN A 211 10.22 -10.60 -9.37
N HIS A 212 11.21 -9.90 -8.82
CA HIS A 212 12.32 -9.33 -9.58
C HIS A 212 13.51 -10.30 -9.76
N PHE A 213 13.46 -11.51 -9.18
CA PHE A 213 14.52 -12.49 -9.24
C PHE A 213 14.18 -13.63 -10.23
N ASP A 214 14.86 -13.69 -11.37
CA ASP A 214 14.75 -14.83 -12.29
C ASP A 214 15.66 -15.98 -11.84
N VAL A 215 15.04 -16.96 -11.15
CA VAL A 215 15.73 -18.16 -10.66
C VAL A 215 16.36 -18.96 -11.80
N LYS A 216 15.73 -19.02 -12.97
CA LYS A 216 16.24 -19.83 -14.09
C LYS A 216 17.47 -19.15 -14.68
N GLU A 217 17.39 -17.85 -14.94
CA GLU A 217 18.51 -17.07 -15.44
C GLU A 217 19.70 -17.12 -14.48
N PHE A 218 19.46 -16.92 -13.18
CA PHE A 218 20.51 -16.99 -12.16
C PHE A 218 21.19 -18.36 -12.14
N LYS A 219 20.41 -19.45 -12.13
CA LYS A 219 20.96 -20.81 -12.12
C LYS A 219 21.78 -21.10 -13.37
N VAL A 220 21.32 -20.68 -14.55
CA VAL A 220 22.07 -20.85 -15.81
C VAL A 220 23.40 -20.10 -15.74
N ASN A 221 23.40 -18.85 -15.29
CA ASN A 221 24.61 -18.04 -15.20
C ASN A 221 25.63 -18.64 -14.22
N VAL A 222 25.17 -19.17 -13.08
CA VAL A 222 26.06 -19.84 -12.12
C VAL A 222 26.59 -21.16 -12.66
N LEU A 223 25.76 -22.00 -13.30
CA LEU A 223 26.23 -23.27 -13.90
C LEU A 223 27.23 -23.08 -15.05
N ASN A 224 27.28 -21.87 -15.64
CA ASN A 224 28.29 -21.53 -16.66
C ASN A 224 29.65 -21.16 -16.07
N ILE A 225 29.79 -21.05 -14.74
CA ILE A 225 31.07 -20.85 -14.09
C ILE A 225 31.87 -22.15 -14.16
N GLU A 226 33.07 -22.08 -14.71
CA GLU A 226 34.00 -23.22 -14.75
C GLU A 226 34.30 -23.70 -13.32
N GLY A 227 34.10 -25.00 -13.08
CA GLY A 227 34.30 -25.61 -11.76
C GLY A 227 33.01 -25.94 -11.00
N ILE A 228 31.83 -25.50 -11.49
CA ILE A 228 30.52 -25.83 -10.90
C ILE A 228 29.86 -26.97 -11.67
N LYS A 229 29.40 -28.01 -10.96
CA LYS A 229 28.68 -29.15 -11.56
C LYS A 229 27.16 -29.03 -11.48
N SER A 230 26.66 -28.71 -10.29
CA SER A 230 25.22 -28.73 -9.99
C SER A 230 24.89 -27.85 -8.79
N PHE A 231 23.60 -27.54 -8.66
CA PHE A 231 23.02 -27.03 -7.42
C PHE A 231 22.46 -28.20 -6.63
N ASP A 232 22.82 -28.30 -5.36
CA ASP A 232 22.26 -29.28 -4.42
C ASP A 232 21.14 -28.67 -3.59
N ASP A 233 21.24 -27.36 -3.30
CA ASP A 233 20.18 -26.59 -2.65
C ASP A 233 20.16 -25.13 -3.14
N PHE A 234 18.97 -24.53 -3.15
CA PHE A 234 18.79 -23.15 -3.58
C PHE A 234 17.52 -22.54 -2.99
N HIS A 235 17.69 -21.51 -2.18
CA HIS A 235 16.62 -20.75 -1.55
C HIS A 235 16.85 -19.26 -1.75
N VAL A 236 15.81 -18.56 -2.23
CA VAL A 236 15.82 -17.11 -2.32
C VAL A 236 14.46 -16.58 -1.88
N TRP A 237 14.48 -15.61 -0.98
CA TRP A 237 13.28 -14.98 -0.44
C TRP A 237 13.52 -13.49 -0.17
N SER A 238 12.44 -12.73 -0.01
CA SER A 238 12.54 -11.31 0.34
C SER A 238 12.27 -11.04 1.82
N LEU A 239 12.88 -9.98 2.35
CA LEU A 239 12.60 -9.45 3.69
C LEU A 239 11.43 -8.46 3.68
N ASP A 240 11.31 -7.63 2.64
CA ASP A 240 10.35 -6.53 2.54
C ASP A 240 9.74 -6.33 1.14
N GLY A 241 10.03 -7.22 0.20
CA GLY A 241 9.67 -7.13 -1.22
C GLY A 241 10.76 -6.54 -2.12
N ILE A 242 11.81 -5.96 -1.54
CA ILE A 242 12.95 -5.34 -2.24
C ILE A 242 14.22 -6.10 -1.90
N ASP A 243 14.60 -6.10 -0.62
CA ASP A 243 15.82 -6.73 -0.14
C ASP A 243 15.65 -8.25 -0.10
N SER A 244 16.60 -8.96 -0.70
CA SER A 244 16.55 -10.41 -0.85
C SER A 244 17.68 -11.12 -0.11
N VAL A 245 17.38 -12.30 0.44
CA VAL A 245 18.36 -13.21 1.01
C VAL A 245 18.47 -14.44 0.13
N LEU A 246 19.70 -14.86 -0.15
CA LEU A 246 20.02 -16.01 -1.00
C LEU A 246 20.83 -17.03 -0.21
N THR A 247 20.38 -18.27 -0.17
CA THR A 247 21.17 -19.41 0.30
C THR A 247 21.29 -20.41 -0.82
N LEU A 248 22.52 -20.83 -1.14
CA LEU A 248 22.74 -21.86 -2.14
C LEU A 248 23.82 -22.84 -1.71
N LYS A 249 23.66 -24.07 -2.18
CA LYS A 249 24.63 -25.13 -2.06
C LYS A 249 24.97 -25.65 -3.46
N VAL A 250 26.25 -25.62 -3.79
CA VAL A 250 26.75 -25.93 -5.14
C VAL A 250 27.89 -26.93 -5.07
N SER A 251 27.82 -27.96 -5.92
CA SER A 251 28.88 -28.95 -6.01
C SER A 251 29.98 -28.49 -6.97
N ILE A 252 31.24 -28.60 -6.53
CA ILE A 252 32.43 -28.17 -7.27
C ILE A 252 33.40 -29.33 -7.50
N ASP A 253 34.07 -29.37 -8.67
CA ASP A 253 35.23 -30.25 -8.90
C ASP A 253 36.57 -29.58 -8.61
N ASP A 254 36.64 -28.27 -8.78
CA ASP A 254 37.88 -27.51 -8.62
C ASP A 254 37.96 -26.77 -7.28
N TRP A 255 38.29 -27.54 -6.24
CA TRP A 255 38.52 -27.01 -4.89
C TRP A 255 39.66 -25.99 -4.81
N ASN A 256 40.61 -26.02 -5.74
CA ASN A 256 41.71 -25.04 -5.76
C ASN A 256 41.22 -23.65 -6.17
N ASN A 257 40.12 -23.56 -6.93
CA ASN A 257 39.52 -22.31 -7.40
C ASN A 257 38.26 -21.89 -6.62
N GLN A 258 37.98 -22.51 -5.47
CA GLN A 258 36.79 -22.24 -4.65
C GLN A 258 36.56 -20.73 -4.38
N GLU A 259 37.62 -19.98 -4.05
CA GLU A 259 37.50 -18.54 -3.77
C GLU A 259 37.12 -17.73 -5.02
N LYS A 260 37.65 -18.11 -6.18
CA LYS A 260 37.29 -17.50 -7.47
C LYS A 260 35.84 -17.81 -7.83
N ILE A 261 35.41 -19.07 -7.70
CA ILE A 261 34.02 -19.51 -7.93
C ILE A 261 33.08 -18.72 -7.02
N LYS A 262 33.42 -18.59 -5.73
CA LYS A 262 32.64 -17.80 -4.77
C LYS A 262 32.47 -16.35 -5.23
N ASN A 263 33.55 -15.69 -5.67
CA ASN A 263 33.53 -14.31 -6.16
C ASN A 263 32.70 -14.16 -7.45
N ASP A 264 32.75 -15.13 -8.35
CA ASP A 264 31.96 -15.12 -9.58
C ASP A 264 30.45 -15.24 -9.27
N ILE A 265 30.08 -16.09 -8.30
CA ILE A 265 28.69 -16.17 -7.79
C ILE A 265 28.25 -14.84 -7.18
N TYR A 266 29.08 -14.20 -6.33
CA TYR A 266 28.79 -12.87 -5.78
C TYR A 266 28.56 -11.82 -6.87
N ASN A 267 29.38 -11.82 -7.93
CA ASN A 267 29.24 -10.87 -9.04
C ASN A 267 27.91 -11.05 -9.78
N ILE A 268 27.46 -12.28 -9.98
CA ILE A 268 26.14 -12.56 -10.58
C ILE A 268 25.03 -12.11 -9.62
N ALA A 269 25.13 -12.45 -8.34
CA ALA A 269 24.17 -12.10 -7.29
C ALA A 269 23.99 -10.59 -7.10
N SER A 270 25.06 -9.81 -7.27
CA SER A 270 25.04 -8.34 -7.10
C SER A 270 24.02 -7.62 -8.00
N LYS A 271 23.56 -8.27 -9.08
CA LYS A 271 22.55 -7.75 -10.00
C LYS A 271 21.11 -7.83 -9.48
N TYR A 272 20.87 -8.55 -8.37
CA TYR A 272 19.53 -8.94 -7.92
C TYR A 272 19.15 -8.43 -6.51
N HIS A 273 19.68 -7.29 -6.05
CA HIS A 273 19.37 -6.69 -4.73
C HIS A 273 19.47 -7.68 -3.55
N ILE A 274 20.54 -8.50 -3.57
CA ILE A 274 20.80 -9.48 -2.52
C ILE A 274 21.56 -8.80 -1.38
N VAL A 275 20.94 -8.74 -0.20
CA VAL A 275 21.53 -8.11 0.99
C VAL A 275 22.34 -9.09 1.84
N ASP A 276 22.00 -10.38 1.76
CA ASP A 276 22.71 -11.45 2.46
C ASP A 276 22.76 -12.70 1.59
N ILE A 277 23.95 -13.31 1.51
CA ILE A 277 24.17 -14.50 0.70
C ILE A 277 25.03 -15.51 1.44
N THR A 278 24.51 -16.74 1.54
CA THR A 278 25.21 -17.90 2.08
C THR A 278 25.48 -18.88 0.94
N ILE A 279 26.76 -19.25 0.77
CA ILE A 279 27.21 -20.21 -0.25
C ILE A 279 27.90 -21.37 0.47
N GLU A 280 27.36 -22.57 0.31
CA GLU A 280 27.96 -23.83 0.74
C GLU A 280 28.50 -24.59 -0.48
N PHE A 281 29.67 -25.20 -0.33
CA PHE A 281 30.35 -25.95 -1.39
C PHE A 281 30.42 -27.44 -1.02
N ASP A 282 30.08 -28.31 -1.97
CA ASP A 282 30.12 -29.78 -1.84
C ASP A 282 31.00 -30.48 -2.89
#